data_AF-A0A2N3FCT7-F1
#
_entry.id   AF-A0A2N3FCT7-F1
#
_cell.length_a   1.000
_cell.length_b   1.000
_cell.length_c   1.000
_cell.angle_alpha   90.00
_cell.angle_beta   90.00
_cell.angle_gamma   90.00
#
_symmetry.space_group_name_H-M   'P 1'
#
loop_
_entity.id
_entity.type
_entity.pdbx_description
1 polymer ?
#
loop_
_entity_poly.entity_id
_entity_poly.type
_entity_poly.pdbx_seq_one_letter_code
_entity_poly.pdbx_strand_id
1 'polypeptide(L)'
;VTGCPYKKVFFNHATGKAEKCTMCYPRIEAGQPTVCSETCVGRLRYLGLFLYDADKVTEAAATPNEKDLYEAQLDLILDPHDPEIQRAAKRDGIPDDWMEAARRSPVYRLAKEFRVALPLHPEYRTMPMVWYIPPLSPIVDALRETGHDAEDADNLFGALRSLRIPVEYLAELFTAGDPKPVLRSLDTLSVMRSYMRDKNIGNALRPELPARVGLSEESILELYRLLAIAKYEDRYVIPSAHAEVGKELEDLACSLDGVGGVGQFPGGAPAANIKRPQPVAAESFHALQGRDHLRSDASAPVSPDLNLPHWNGTGVPLGIPKVRARDE
;
A
#
# COMPACT_ATOMS: atom_id res chain seq x y z
N VAL A 1 7.65 -20.57 -8.69
CA VAL A 1 7.29 -19.55 -9.72
C VAL A 1 5.88 -19.76 -10.24
N THR A 2 5.55 -20.93 -10.81
CA THR A 2 4.24 -21.22 -11.43
C THR A 2 3.03 -20.97 -10.52
N GLY A 3 3.11 -21.35 -9.24
CA GLY A 3 1.99 -21.23 -8.30
C GLY A 3 1.55 -19.81 -7.95
N CYS A 4 2.36 -18.77 -8.21
CA CYS A 4 1.92 -17.39 -8.01
C CYS A 4 1.10 -16.94 -9.24
N PRO A 5 -0.21 -16.66 -9.10
CA PRO A 5 -1.04 -16.28 -10.23
C PRO A 5 -0.60 -14.93 -10.80
N TYR A 6 -0.19 -13.98 -9.93
CA TYR A 6 0.33 -12.65 -10.29
C TYR A 6 1.75 -12.61 -10.88
N LYS A 7 2.44 -13.76 -10.97
CA LYS A 7 3.83 -13.85 -11.48
C LYS A 7 4.79 -12.89 -10.78
N LYS A 8 4.69 -12.77 -9.45
CA LYS A 8 5.54 -11.91 -8.61
C LYS A 8 6.69 -12.63 -7.91
N VAL A 9 7.00 -13.84 -8.35
CA VAL A 9 8.17 -14.61 -7.91
C VAL A 9 9.06 -14.82 -9.13
N PHE A 10 10.31 -14.38 -9.02
CA PHE A 10 11.29 -14.41 -10.11
C PHE A 10 12.40 -15.40 -9.76
N PHE A 11 12.87 -16.17 -10.74
CA PHE A 11 13.97 -17.09 -10.53
C PHE A 11 15.29 -16.41 -10.84
N ASN A 12 16.19 -16.35 -9.86
CA ASN A 12 17.54 -15.87 -10.06
C ASN A 12 18.41 -17.02 -10.61
N HIS A 13 18.74 -16.93 -11.89
CA HIS A 13 19.52 -17.95 -12.59
C HIS A 13 20.99 -18.05 -12.11
N ALA A 14 21.54 -17.01 -11.49
CA ALA A 14 22.90 -17.04 -10.96
C ALA A 14 22.97 -17.76 -9.60
N THR A 15 22.01 -17.49 -8.70
CA THR A 15 21.99 -18.11 -7.36
C THR A 15 21.23 -19.43 -7.33
N GLY A 16 20.42 -19.71 -8.35
CA GLY A 16 19.52 -20.86 -8.39
C GLY A 16 18.33 -20.75 -7.43
N LYS A 17 18.06 -19.56 -6.89
CA LYS A 17 17.00 -19.32 -5.90
C LYS A 17 15.88 -18.47 -6.47
N ALA A 18 14.67 -18.66 -5.96
CA ALA A 18 13.54 -17.80 -6.26
C ALA A 18 13.53 -16.59 -5.31
N GLU A 19 13.30 -15.40 -5.88
CA GLU A 19 13.26 -14.13 -5.17
C GLU A 19 11.92 -13.43 -5.42
N LYS A 20 11.49 -12.57 -4.49
CA LYS A 20 10.23 -11.83 -4.58
C LYS A 20 10.32 -10.52 -3.82
N CYS A 21 9.31 -9.68 -4.00
CA CYS A 21 9.10 -8.50 -3.16
C CYS A 21 9.08 -8.92 -1.67
N THR A 22 9.88 -8.24 -0.86
CA THR A 22 10.02 -8.45 0.59
C THR A 22 9.21 -7.43 1.40
N MET A 23 8.34 -6.66 0.75
CA MET A 23 7.59 -5.54 1.34
C MET A 23 8.49 -4.53 2.06
N CYS A 24 9.77 -4.43 1.67
CA CYS A 24 10.77 -3.62 2.37
C CYS A 24 10.73 -3.85 3.90
N TYR A 25 10.62 -5.10 4.36
CA TYR A 25 10.47 -5.41 5.79
C TYR A 25 11.43 -4.66 6.72
N PRO A 26 12.74 -4.44 6.39
CA PRO A 26 13.63 -3.71 7.31
C PRO A 26 13.20 -2.25 7.53
N ARG A 27 12.50 -1.64 6.57
CA ARG A 27 11.94 -0.28 6.68
C ARG A 27 10.60 -0.30 7.42
N ILE A 28 9.72 -1.24 7.07
CA ILE A 28 8.41 -1.39 7.73
C ILE A 28 8.60 -1.65 9.23
N GLU A 29 9.57 -2.48 9.61
CA GLU A 29 9.89 -2.76 11.01
C GLU A 29 10.35 -1.51 11.77
N ALA A 30 10.93 -0.53 11.09
CA ALA A 30 11.31 0.76 11.66
C ALA A 30 10.22 1.85 11.51
N GLY A 31 8.97 1.47 11.16
CA GLY A 31 7.87 2.41 10.96
C GLY A 31 8.00 3.28 9.70
N GLN A 32 8.85 2.88 8.75
CA GLN A 32 9.09 3.63 7.50
C GLN A 32 8.33 3.01 6.31
N PRO A 33 7.89 3.83 5.33
CA PRO A 33 7.27 3.30 4.12
C PRO A 33 8.22 2.45 3.27
N THR A 34 7.64 1.62 2.42
CA THR A 34 8.39 0.92 1.38
C THR A 34 8.99 1.93 0.40
N VAL A 35 10.14 1.58 -0.19
CA VAL A 35 10.83 2.45 -1.17
C VAL A 35 9.90 2.86 -2.31
N CYS A 36 9.13 1.90 -2.84
CA CYS A 36 8.24 2.14 -3.96
C CYS A 36 7.00 2.97 -3.57
N SER A 37 6.62 3.00 -2.29
CA SER A 37 5.59 3.88 -1.75
C SER A 37 6.10 5.30 -1.54
N GLU A 38 7.24 5.45 -0.88
CA GLU A 38 7.85 6.76 -0.58
C GLU A 38 8.28 7.52 -1.83
N THR A 39 8.86 6.81 -2.81
CA THR A 39 9.33 7.40 -4.08
C THR A 39 8.21 7.58 -5.12
N CYS A 40 6.96 7.32 -4.76
CA CYS A 40 5.83 7.51 -5.67
C CYS A 40 5.58 9.00 -5.95
N VAL A 41 6.11 9.49 -7.07
CA VAL A 41 5.97 10.90 -7.52
C VAL A 41 4.51 11.34 -7.58
N GLY A 42 3.63 10.45 -8.06
CA GLY A 42 2.19 10.73 -8.16
C GLY A 42 1.43 10.73 -6.83
N ARG A 43 2.10 10.41 -5.70
CA ARG A 43 1.48 10.37 -4.36
C ARG A 43 0.27 9.43 -4.26
N LEU A 44 0.27 8.35 -5.06
CA LEU A 44 -0.88 7.45 -5.24
C LEU A 44 -0.92 6.26 -4.26
N ARG A 45 0.12 6.06 -3.46
CA ARG A 45 0.30 4.87 -2.64
C ARG A 45 0.04 5.19 -1.17
N TYR A 46 -0.75 4.33 -0.54
CA TYR A 46 -1.13 4.40 0.86
C TYR A 46 -0.67 3.12 1.55
N LEU A 47 -0.19 3.24 2.78
CA LEU A 47 0.22 2.12 3.63
C LEU A 47 -0.45 2.28 4.99
N GLY A 48 -1.05 1.21 5.46
CA GLY A 48 -1.73 1.14 6.75
C GLY A 48 -2.00 -0.32 7.11
N LEU A 49 -2.55 -0.53 8.30
CA LEU A 49 -2.91 -1.87 8.76
C LEU A 49 -4.28 -2.30 8.28
N PHE A 50 -4.42 -3.59 8.02
CA PHE A 50 -5.69 -4.30 8.07
C PHE A 50 -5.60 -5.30 9.23
N LEU A 51 -6.51 -5.20 10.19
CA LEU A 51 -6.74 -6.29 11.14
C LEU A 51 -7.58 -7.34 10.43
N TYR A 52 -7.21 -8.62 10.50
CA TYR A 52 -7.96 -9.68 9.84
C TYR A 52 -8.06 -10.95 10.69
N ASP A 53 -9.16 -11.68 10.50
CA ASP A 53 -9.40 -12.99 11.13
C ASP A 53 -8.68 -14.08 10.33
N ALA A 54 -7.55 -14.56 10.85
CA ALA A 54 -6.71 -15.55 10.17
C ALA A 54 -7.40 -16.91 10.03
N ASP A 55 -8.25 -17.29 10.99
CA ASP A 55 -8.92 -18.59 11.00
C ASP A 55 -9.96 -18.72 9.89
N LYS A 56 -10.52 -17.59 9.44
CA LYS A 56 -11.53 -17.53 8.37
C LYS A 56 -10.96 -17.41 6.96
N VAL A 57 -9.64 -17.24 6.80
CA VAL A 57 -9.02 -17.02 5.47
C VAL A 57 -9.33 -18.17 4.51
N THR A 58 -9.26 -19.41 4.98
CA THR A 58 -9.53 -20.59 4.14
C THR A 58 -10.99 -20.64 3.71
N GLU A 59 -11.92 -20.33 4.61
CA GLU A 59 -13.36 -20.27 4.31
C GLU A 59 -13.65 -19.20 3.25
N ALA A 60 -13.13 -17.98 3.45
CA ALA A 60 -13.30 -16.88 2.51
C ALA A 60 -12.70 -17.21 1.12
N ALA A 61 -11.49 -17.78 1.07
CA ALA A 61 -10.88 -18.19 -0.19
C ALA A 61 -11.61 -19.35 -0.89
N ALA A 62 -12.34 -20.17 -0.14
CA ALA A 62 -13.14 -21.29 -0.64
C ALA A 62 -14.57 -20.88 -1.05
N THR A 63 -14.94 -19.59 -0.98
CA THR A 63 -16.26 -19.09 -1.39
C THR A 63 -16.65 -19.61 -2.78
N PRO A 64 -17.79 -20.33 -2.95
CA PRO A 64 -18.08 -21.04 -4.19
C PRO A 64 -18.12 -20.13 -5.43
N ASN A 65 -18.83 -19.01 -5.32
CA ASN A 65 -18.95 -18.02 -6.39
C ASN A 65 -17.81 -17.00 -6.33
N GLU A 66 -17.10 -16.84 -7.44
CA GLU A 66 -15.93 -15.95 -7.52
C GLU A 66 -16.30 -14.47 -7.34
N LYS A 67 -17.52 -14.07 -7.73
CA LYS A 67 -18.01 -12.69 -7.56
C LYS A 67 -18.23 -12.32 -6.10
N ASP A 68 -18.38 -13.30 -5.23
CA ASP A 68 -18.59 -13.09 -3.79
C ASP A 68 -17.25 -13.01 -3.02
N LEU A 69 -16.11 -13.32 -3.66
CA LEU A 69 -14.79 -13.30 -3.02
C LEU A 69 -14.36 -11.91 -2.54
N TYR A 70 -14.78 -10.85 -3.24
CA TYR A 70 -14.52 -9.47 -2.82
C TYR A 70 -15.17 -9.17 -1.46
N GLU A 71 -16.46 -9.48 -1.32
CA GLU A 71 -17.17 -9.26 -0.04
C GLU A 71 -16.67 -10.22 1.04
N ALA A 72 -16.40 -11.49 0.68
CA ALA A 72 -15.79 -12.44 1.62
C ALA A 72 -14.44 -11.95 2.17
N GLN A 73 -13.60 -11.34 1.32
CA GLN A 73 -12.34 -10.74 1.77
C GLN A 73 -12.58 -9.51 2.67
N LEU A 74 -13.59 -8.70 2.39
CA LEU A 74 -13.93 -7.57 3.26
C LEU A 74 -14.43 -8.03 4.63
N ASP A 75 -15.14 -9.16 4.70
CA ASP A 75 -15.61 -9.74 5.97
C ASP A 75 -14.47 -10.29 6.82
N LEU A 76 -13.33 -10.68 6.20
CA LEU A 76 -12.10 -10.99 6.94
C LEU A 76 -11.53 -9.75 7.64
N ILE A 77 -11.69 -8.57 7.04
CA ILE A 77 -11.10 -7.32 7.54
C ILE A 77 -11.95 -6.78 8.70
N LEU A 78 -11.37 -6.80 9.89
CA LEU A 78 -11.99 -6.46 11.16
C LEU A 78 -12.02 -4.95 11.38
N ASP A 79 -13.06 -4.47 12.07
CA ASP A 79 -13.19 -3.06 12.43
C ASP A 79 -12.35 -2.71 13.66
N PRO A 80 -11.32 -1.84 13.52
CA PRO A 80 -10.49 -1.44 14.65
C PRO A 80 -11.23 -0.57 15.69
N HIS A 81 -12.42 -0.03 15.37
CA HIS A 81 -13.25 0.74 16.28
C HIS A 81 -14.21 -0.12 17.11
N ASP A 82 -14.42 -1.39 16.73
CA ASP A 82 -15.29 -2.30 17.46
C ASP A 82 -14.68 -2.69 18.83
N PRO A 83 -15.38 -2.44 19.96
CA PRO A 83 -14.91 -2.84 21.28
C PRO A 83 -14.61 -4.34 21.42
N GLU A 84 -15.33 -5.21 20.71
CA GLU A 84 -15.09 -6.66 20.72
C GLU A 84 -13.73 -6.99 20.09
N ILE A 85 -13.44 -6.37 18.95
CA ILE A 85 -12.17 -6.53 18.24
C ILE A 85 -11.02 -5.95 19.05
N GLN A 86 -11.22 -4.82 19.74
CA GLN A 86 -10.20 -4.25 20.64
C GLN A 86 -9.88 -5.20 21.80
N ARG A 87 -10.90 -5.82 22.41
CA ARG A 87 -10.71 -6.82 23.46
C ARG A 87 -10.01 -8.08 22.94
N ALA A 88 -10.39 -8.54 21.75
CA ALA A 88 -9.75 -9.68 21.10
C ALA A 88 -8.28 -9.39 20.77
N ALA A 89 -7.99 -8.26 20.14
CA ALA A 89 -6.64 -7.83 19.80
C ALA A 89 -5.74 -7.75 21.04
N LYS A 90 -6.24 -7.20 22.15
CA LYS A 90 -5.51 -7.17 23.42
C LYS A 90 -5.24 -8.57 23.99
N ARG A 91 -6.23 -9.47 23.93
CA ARG A 91 -6.07 -10.87 24.36
C ARG A 91 -5.03 -11.59 23.50
N ASP A 92 -5.01 -11.31 22.22
CA ASP A 92 -4.13 -11.95 21.24
C ASP A 92 -2.74 -11.27 21.15
N GLY A 93 -2.46 -10.31 22.05
CA GLY A 93 -1.15 -9.70 22.22
C GLY A 93 -0.81 -8.58 21.22
N ILE A 94 -1.81 -8.02 20.51
CA ILE A 94 -1.60 -6.88 19.62
C ILE A 94 -1.30 -5.62 20.45
N PRO A 95 -0.17 -4.94 20.20
CA PRO A 95 0.21 -3.72 20.92
C PRO A 95 -0.77 -2.55 20.73
N ASP A 96 -0.86 -1.67 21.73
CA ASP A 96 -1.82 -0.55 21.74
C ASP A 96 -1.56 0.47 20.61
N ASP A 97 -0.30 0.71 20.26
CA ASP A 97 0.11 1.59 19.16
C ASP A 97 -0.23 1.00 17.78
N TRP A 98 -0.16 -0.32 17.62
CA TRP A 98 -0.69 -1.02 16.44
C TRP A 98 -2.20 -0.86 16.33
N MET A 99 -2.95 -0.95 17.44
CA MET A 99 -4.39 -0.70 17.45
C MET A 99 -4.72 0.77 17.12
N GLU A 100 -3.92 1.72 17.58
CA GLU A 100 -4.06 3.14 17.20
C GLU A 100 -3.76 3.37 15.72
N ALA A 101 -2.70 2.75 15.19
CA ALA A 101 -2.37 2.79 13.77
C ALA A 101 -3.47 2.15 12.90
N ALA A 102 -4.10 1.07 13.37
CA ALA A 102 -5.21 0.41 12.69
C ALA A 102 -6.44 1.33 12.60
N ARG A 103 -6.80 2.02 13.70
CA ARG A 103 -7.91 3.00 13.72
C ARG A 103 -7.69 4.15 12.74
N ARG A 104 -6.43 4.55 12.54
CA ARG A 104 -6.05 5.64 11.62
C ARG A 104 -5.66 5.14 10.23
N SER A 105 -5.85 3.86 9.92
CA SER A 105 -5.31 3.23 8.71
C SER A 105 -5.98 3.76 7.44
N PRO A 106 -5.25 4.44 6.53
CA PRO A 106 -5.85 4.96 5.30
C PRO A 106 -6.36 3.84 4.38
N VAL A 107 -5.71 2.67 4.40
CA VAL A 107 -6.14 1.53 3.57
C VAL A 107 -7.42 0.89 4.10
N TYR A 108 -7.63 0.85 5.43
CA TYR A 108 -8.90 0.45 6.03
C TYR A 108 -10.02 1.37 5.59
N ARG A 109 -9.81 2.68 5.73
CA ARG A 109 -10.81 3.68 5.34
C ARG A 109 -11.17 3.59 3.85
N LEU A 110 -10.17 3.52 2.96
CA LEU A 110 -10.40 3.43 1.51
C LEU A 110 -11.13 2.14 1.09
N ALA A 111 -10.87 1.01 1.77
CA ALA A 111 -11.47 -0.28 1.45
C ALA A 111 -12.84 -0.51 2.12
N LYS A 112 -12.96 -0.30 3.44
CA LYS A 112 -14.15 -0.65 4.24
C LYS A 112 -15.12 0.51 4.41
N GLU A 113 -14.63 1.71 4.72
CA GLU A 113 -15.49 2.88 4.98
C GLU A 113 -15.98 3.52 3.67
N PHE A 114 -15.08 3.94 2.81
CA PHE A 114 -15.40 4.64 1.56
C PHE A 114 -15.75 3.70 0.41
N ARG A 115 -15.39 2.41 0.51
CA ARG A 115 -15.64 1.39 -0.53
C ARG A 115 -15.17 1.84 -1.93
N VAL A 116 -14.00 2.49 -2.00
CA VAL A 116 -13.37 2.94 -3.26
C VAL A 116 -12.16 2.12 -3.67
N ALA A 117 -11.54 1.39 -2.74
CA ALA A 117 -10.45 0.47 -3.05
C ALA A 117 -11.02 -0.94 -3.29
N LEU A 118 -10.48 -1.64 -4.29
CA LEU A 118 -10.86 -2.98 -4.71
C LEU A 118 -9.62 -3.89 -4.83
N PRO A 119 -9.72 -5.19 -4.51
CA PRO A 119 -8.62 -6.14 -4.65
C PRO A 119 -8.30 -6.39 -6.13
N LEU A 120 -7.08 -6.81 -6.45
CA LEU A 120 -6.69 -7.22 -7.80
C LEU A 120 -6.90 -8.73 -8.00
N HIS A 121 -7.70 -9.10 -9.00
CA HIS A 121 -8.04 -10.48 -9.35
C HIS A 121 -8.43 -11.33 -8.12
N PRO A 122 -9.53 -10.99 -7.43
CA PRO A 122 -9.99 -11.76 -6.27
C PRO A 122 -10.28 -13.24 -6.61
N GLU A 123 -10.67 -13.55 -7.85
CA GLU A 123 -10.93 -14.90 -8.37
C GLU A 123 -9.71 -15.85 -8.29
N TYR A 124 -8.50 -15.31 -8.12
CA TYR A 124 -7.33 -16.14 -7.84
C TYR A 124 -7.31 -16.75 -6.43
N ARG A 125 -8.24 -16.34 -5.55
CA ARG A 125 -8.46 -16.93 -4.22
C ARG A 125 -7.24 -16.85 -3.29
N THR A 126 -6.37 -15.87 -3.51
CA THR A 126 -5.18 -15.64 -2.66
C THR A 126 -5.41 -14.60 -1.58
N MET A 127 -6.61 -14.01 -1.48
CA MET A 127 -6.94 -12.88 -0.59
C MET A 127 -5.89 -11.76 -0.67
N PRO A 128 -5.73 -11.09 -1.83
CA PRO A 128 -4.64 -10.14 -2.07
C PRO A 128 -4.73 -8.90 -1.17
N MET A 129 -3.61 -8.50 -0.56
CA MET A 129 -3.55 -7.36 0.38
C MET A 129 -3.07 -6.04 -0.24
N VAL A 130 -2.94 -5.99 -1.57
CA VAL A 130 -2.67 -4.76 -2.33
C VAL A 130 -3.89 -4.42 -3.16
N TRP A 131 -4.53 -3.29 -2.84
CA TRP A 131 -5.82 -2.86 -3.39
C TRP A 131 -5.66 -1.62 -4.26
N TYR A 132 -6.60 -1.40 -5.17
CA TYR A 132 -6.55 -0.38 -6.21
C TYR A 132 -7.84 0.42 -6.23
N ILE A 133 -7.72 1.72 -6.46
CA ILE A 133 -8.87 2.59 -6.75
C ILE A 133 -9.01 2.66 -8.28
N PRO A 134 -10.18 2.31 -8.86
CA PRO A 134 -10.37 2.35 -10.30
C PRO A 134 -10.27 3.80 -10.82
N PRO A 135 -9.65 4.02 -12.00
CA PRO A 135 -9.44 5.37 -12.51
C PRO A 135 -10.74 5.95 -13.08
N LEU A 136 -10.99 7.23 -12.78
CA LEU A 136 -11.92 8.02 -13.59
C LEU A 136 -11.24 8.28 -14.95
N SER A 137 -11.73 7.65 -16.01
CA SER A 137 -11.33 8.01 -17.39
C SER A 137 -11.75 9.47 -17.67
N PRO A 138 -11.20 10.15 -18.70
CA PRO A 138 -11.61 11.52 -19.03
C PRO A 138 -13.10 11.59 -19.45
N ILE A 139 -13.97 11.69 -18.45
CA ILE A 139 -15.43 11.86 -18.58
C ILE A 139 -15.74 13.24 -19.17
N VAL A 140 -14.93 14.22 -18.79
CA VAL A 140 -15.15 15.64 -19.14
C VAL A 140 -15.03 15.87 -20.65
N ASP A 141 -14.09 15.20 -21.30
CA ASP A 141 -13.89 15.36 -22.74
C ASP A 141 -15.07 14.78 -23.54
N ALA A 142 -15.67 13.68 -23.07
CA ALA A 142 -16.86 13.09 -23.69
C ALA A 142 -18.12 13.94 -23.49
N LEU A 143 -18.23 14.68 -22.38
CA LEU A 143 -19.38 15.54 -22.09
C LEU A 143 -19.27 16.95 -22.67
N ARG A 144 -18.05 17.44 -22.92
CA ARG A 144 -17.80 18.78 -23.50
C ARG A 144 -18.51 19.04 -24.82
N GLU A 145 -18.69 18.01 -25.65
CA GLU A 145 -19.35 18.12 -26.96
C GLU A 145 -20.89 18.18 -26.85
N THR A 146 -21.46 17.86 -25.68
CA THR A 146 -22.91 17.74 -25.48
C THR A 146 -23.57 19.03 -24.97
N GLY A 147 -22.79 20.07 -24.65
CA GLY A 147 -23.28 21.34 -24.10
C GLY A 147 -23.79 21.28 -22.64
N HIS A 148 -23.66 20.13 -21.98
CA HIS A 148 -24.02 19.95 -20.56
C HIS A 148 -22.81 20.25 -19.65
N ASP A 149 -23.06 20.65 -18.39
CA ASP A 149 -21.97 20.83 -17.42
C ASP A 149 -21.31 19.49 -17.12
N ALA A 150 -20.13 19.29 -17.69
CA ALA A 150 -19.35 18.05 -17.63
C ALA A 150 -18.84 17.70 -16.23
N GLU A 151 -18.99 18.59 -15.25
CA GLU A 151 -18.58 18.42 -13.86
C GLU A 151 -19.77 18.36 -12.89
N ASP A 152 -21.00 18.49 -13.38
CA ASP A 152 -22.20 18.27 -12.58
C ASP A 152 -22.37 16.77 -12.28
N ALA A 153 -22.76 16.46 -11.04
CA ALA A 153 -22.88 15.09 -10.56
C ALA A 153 -23.83 14.25 -11.43
N ASP A 154 -25.01 14.76 -11.80
CA ASP A 154 -26.00 13.98 -12.57
C ASP A 154 -25.48 13.65 -13.98
N ASN A 155 -24.77 14.60 -14.60
CA ASN A 155 -24.11 14.38 -15.88
C ASN A 155 -22.93 13.40 -15.76
N LEU A 156 -22.13 13.51 -14.70
CA LEU A 156 -21.03 12.58 -14.41
C LEU A 156 -21.57 11.15 -14.23
N PHE A 157 -22.61 10.96 -13.42
CA PHE A 157 -23.27 9.66 -13.21
C PHE A 157 -23.79 9.06 -14.51
N GLY A 158 -24.44 9.86 -15.35
CA GLY A 158 -24.91 9.42 -16.67
C GLY A 158 -23.76 9.02 -17.60
N ALA A 159 -22.64 9.74 -17.53
CA ALA A 159 -21.48 9.52 -18.37
C ALA A 159 -20.54 8.40 -17.91
N LEU A 160 -20.70 7.87 -16.69
CA LEU A 160 -19.94 6.71 -16.23
C LEU A 160 -20.14 5.48 -17.14
N ARG A 161 -21.28 5.39 -17.83
CA ARG A 161 -21.58 4.32 -18.79
C ARG A 161 -20.95 4.55 -20.17
N SER A 162 -20.52 5.77 -20.46
CA SER A 162 -19.84 6.17 -21.71
C SER A 162 -18.36 6.47 -21.48
N LEU A 163 -17.78 5.99 -20.37
CA LEU A 163 -16.35 6.04 -20.13
C LEU A 163 -15.56 5.43 -21.28
N ARG A 164 -14.42 6.04 -21.59
CA ARG A 164 -13.46 5.50 -22.56
C ARG A 164 -12.94 4.12 -22.15
N ILE A 165 -12.81 3.89 -20.84
CA ILE A 165 -12.46 2.58 -20.28
C ILE A 165 -13.76 1.85 -19.97
N PRO A 166 -14.05 0.70 -20.62
CA PRO A 166 -15.24 -0.08 -20.32
C PRO A 166 -15.24 -0.54 -18.86
N VAL A 167 -16.40 -0.43 -18.20
CA VAL A 167 -16.55 -0.84 -16.80
C VAL A 167 -16.36 -2.34 -16.66
N GLU A 168 -16.74 -3.10 -17.68
CA GLU A 168 -16.57 -4.56 -17.75
C GLU A 168 -15.09 -4.95 -17.65
N TYR A 169 -14.20 -4.20 -18.31
CA TYR A 169 -12.76 -4.43 -18.23
C TYR A 169 -12.22 -4.19 -16.81
N LEU A 170 -12.68 -3.13 -16.14
CA LEU A 170 -12.32 -2.87 -14.74
C LEU A 170 -12.88 -3.95 -13.81
N ALA A 171 -14.08 -4.46 -14.09
CA ALA A 171 -14.71 -5.51 -13.32
C ALA A 171 -13.95 -6.83 -13.42
N GLU A 172 -13.47 -7.20 -14.61
CA GLU A 172 -12.60 -8.36 -14.83
C GLU A 172 -11.30 -8.27 -14.01
N LEU A 173 -10.76 -7.07 -13.81
CA LEU A 173 -9.54 -6.86 -13.04
C LEU A 173 -9.77 -6.86 -11.52
N PHE A 174 -10.88 -6.30 -11.05
CA PHE A 174 -11.01 -5.94 -9.64
C PHE A 174 -12.09 -6.70 -8.87
N THR A 175 -13.05 -7.32 -9.55
CA THR A 175 -14.29 -7.82 -8.94
C THR A 175 -14.79 -9.11 -9.60
N ALA A 176 -13.89 -9.92 -10.19
CA ALA A 176 -14.23 -11.17 -10.87
C ALA A 176 -15.35 -11.00 -11.92
N GLY A 177 -15.37 -9.85 -12.60
CA GLY A 177 -16.37 -9.51 -13.62
C GLY A 177 -17.73 -9.04 -13.08
N ASP A 178 -17.86 -8.67 -11.80
CA ASP A 178 -19.04 -7.94 -11.30
C ASP A 178 -18.84 -6.42 -11.44
N PRO A 179 -19.58 -5.72 -12.32
CA PRO A 179 -19.43 -4.28 -12.49
C PRO A 179 -19.93 -3.45 -11.28
N LYS A 180 -20.76 -4.01 -10.39
CA LYS A 180 -21.42 -3.23 -9.33
C LYS A 180 -20.44 -2.56 -8.36
N PRO A 181 -19.42 -3.25 -7.79
CA PRO A 181 -18.51 -2.58 -6.86
C PRO A 181 -17.61 -1.55 -7.55
N VAL A 182 -17.26 -1.78 -8.83
CA VAL A 182 -16.54 -0.80 -9.64
C VAL A 182 -17.37 0.46 -9.84
N LEU A 183 -18.63 0.31 -10.27
CA LEU A 183 -19.55 1.44 -10.44
C LEU A 183 -19.74 2.22 -9.15
N ARG A 184 -19.95 1.53 -8.02
CA ARG A 184 -20.05 2.16 -6.70
C ARG A 184 -18.81 2.99 -6.35
N SER A 185 -17.62 2.46 -6.60
CA SER A 185 -16.37 3.21 -6.39
C SER A 185 -16.32 4.45 -7.27
N LEU A 186 -16.64 4.34 -8.56
CA LEU A 186 -16.60 5.45 -9.52
C LEU A 186 -17.66 6.52 -9.23
N ASP A 187 -18.84 6.10 -8.79
CA ASP A 187 -19.93 6.96 -8.28
C ASP A 187 -19.44 7.79 -7.10
N THR A 188 -18.79 7.14 -6.11
CA THR A 188 -18.26 7.80 -4.92
C THR A 188 -17.19 8.85 -5.27
N LEU A 189 -16.27 8.51 -6.17
CA LEU A 189 -15.25 9.44 -6.65
C LEU A 189 -15.85 10.61 -7.45
N SER A 190 -16.89 10.36 -8.23
CA SER A 190 -17.60 11.41 -9.00
C SER A 190 -18.36 12.36 -8.07
N VAL A 191 -19.03 11.84 -7.03
CA VAL A 191 -19.65 12.66 -5.99
C VAL A 191 -18.62 13.53 -5.29
N MET A 192 -17.51 12.95 -4.85
CA MET A 192 -16.45 13.72 -4.18
C MET A 192 -15.96 14.87 -5.08
N ARG A 193 -15.72 14.59 -6.36
CA ARG A 193 -15.27 15.60 -7.33
C ARG A 193 -16.27 16.73 -7.49
N SER A 194 -17.54 16.39 -7.75
CA SER A 194 -18.59 17.40 -7.96
C SER A 194 -18.85 18.23 -6.69
N TYR A 195 -18.92 17.56 -5.54
CA TYR A 195 -19.11 18.21 -4.24
C TYR A 195 -17.99 19.20 -3.91
N MET A 196 -16.73 18.78 -4.11
CA MET A 196 -15.58 19.64 -3.85
C MET A 196 -15.45 20.77 -4.86
N ARG A 197 -15.89 20.57 -6.12
CA ARG A 197 -16.00 21.66 -7.09
C ARG A 197 -16.96 22.73 -6.59
N ASP A 198 -18.20 22.36 -6.25
CA ASP A 198 -19.20 23.30 -5.78
C ASP A 198 -18.70 24.08 -4.55
N LYS A 199 -18.06 23.37 -3.60
CA LYS A 199 -17.43 23.98 -2.43
C LYS A 199 -16.33 24.99 -2.79
N ASN A 200 -15.46 24.65 -3.75
CA ASN A 200 -14.31 25.48 -4.12
C ASN A 200 -14.70 26.73 -4.93
N ILE A 201 -15.76 26.67 -5.72
CA ILE A 201 -16.24 27.80 -6.52
C ILE A 201 -17.32 28.65 -5.81
N GLY A 202 -17.71 28.26 -4.59
CA GLY A 202 -18.69 29.00 -3.79
C GLY A 202 -20.15 28.78 -4.20
N ASN A 203 -20.43 27.67 -4.90
CA ASN A 203 -21.81 27.27 -5.20
C ASN A 203 -22.52 26.75 -3.94
N ALA A 204 -23.85 26.69 -4.00
CA ALA A 204 -24.64 26.05 -2.97
C ALA A 204 -24.29 24.55 -2.88
N LEU A 205 -23.96 24.09 -1.68
CA LEU A 205 -23.66 22.68 -1.44
C LEU A 205 -24.94 21.85 -1.46
N ARG A 206 -24.85 20.67 -2.11
CA ARG A 206 -25.93 19.70 -2.25
C ARG A 206 -25.70 18.51 -1.31
N PRO A 207 -26.21 18.52 -0.07
CA PRO A 207 -25.99 17.45 0.92
C PRO A 207 -26.60 16.10 0.49
N GLU A 208 -27.52 16.10 -0.47
CA GLU A 208 -28.09 14.90 -1.07
C GLU A 208 -27.07 14.09 -1.88
N LEU A 209 -26.00 14.70 -2.40
CA LEU A 209 -25.00 14.00 -3.21
C LEU A 209 -24.18 12.98 -2.41
N PRO A 210 -23.56 13.33 -1.25
CA PRO A 210 -22.95 12.33 -0.37
C PRO A 210 -23.91 11.20 0.02
N ALA A 211 -25.16 11.54 0.35
CA ALA A 211 -26.17 10.56 0.78
C ALA A 211 -26.49 9.52 -0.30
N ARG A 212 -26.45 9.89 -1.59
CA ARG A 212 -26.66 8.96 -2.72
C ARG A 212 -25.66 7.81 -2.78
N VAL A 213 -24.43 8.02 -2.31
CA VAL A 213 -23.38 6.99 -2.26
C VAL A 213 -23.22 6.39 -0.84
N GLY A 214 -24.14 6.72 0.07
CA GLY A 214 -24.15 6.21 1.43
C GLY A 214 -23.08 6.83 2.33
N LEU A 215 -22.60 8.03 2.00
CA LEU A 215 -21.59 8.75 2.78
C LEU A 215 -22.13 10.06 3.36
N SER A 216 -21.53 10.53 4.44
CA SER A 216 -21.80 11.85 5.00
C SER A 216 -20.98 12.93 4.27
N GLU A 217 -21.34 14.20 4.46
CA GLU A 217 -20.50 15.32 4.01
C GLU A 217 -19.08 15.22 4.59
N GLU A 218 -18.97 14.92 5.89
CA GLU A 218 -17.68 14.76 6.58
C GLU A 218 -16.85 13.66 5.91
N SER A 219 -17.46 12.51 5.62
CA SER A 219 -16.81 11.40 4.93
C SER A 219 -16.28 11.80 3.54
N ILE A 220 -17.01 12.63 2.79
CA ILE A 220 -16.54 13.14 1.48
C ILE A 220 -15.36 14.09 1.66
N LEU A 221 -15.37 14.96 2.68
CA LEU A 221 -14.25 15.85 2.98
C LEU A 221 -13.00 15.08 3.43
N GLU A 222 -13.18 14.00 4.20
CA GLU A 222 -12.09 13.13 4.61
C GLU A 222 -11.53 12.30 3.45
N LEU A 223 -12.39 11.78 2.56
CA LEU A 223 -11.95 11.13 1.34
C LEU A 223 -11.16 12.08 0.45
N TYR A 224 -11.61 13.34 0.31
CA TYR A 224 -10.87 14.39 -0.39
C TYR A 224 -9.53 14.68 0.28
N ARG A 225 -9.49 14.74 1.62
CA ARG A 225 -8.23 14.91 2.35
C ARG A 225 -7.24 13.78 2.03
N LEU A 226 -7.70 12.52 2.05
CA LEU A 226 -6.86 11.38 1.73
C LEU A 226 -6.37 11.42 0.28
N LEU A 227 -7.28 11.59 -0.69
CA LEU A 227 -6.96 11.42 -2.11
C LEU A 227 -6.33 12.66 -2.78
N ALA A 228 -6.76 13.87 -2.41
CA ALA A 228 -6.33 15.11 -3.07
C ALA A 228 -5.21 15.84 -2.31
N ILE A 229 -5.38 16.04 -0.99
CA ILE A 229 -4.35 16.68 -0.16
C ILE A 229 -3.19 15.69 0.06
N ALA A 230 -3.55 14.46 0.45
CA ALA A 230 -2.67 13.29 0.51
C ALA A 230 -1.37 13.54 1.29
N LYS A 231 -1.46 14.17 2.48
CA LYS A 231 -0.29 14.47 3.30
C LYS A 231 0.49 13.20 3.64
N TYR A 232 1.79 13.31 3.87
CA TYR A 232 2.67 12.16 4.06
C TYR A 232 2.19 11.27 5.22
N GLU A 233 1.87 11.90 6.35
CA GLU A 233 1.35 11.29 7.57
C GLU A 233 -0.06 10.69 7.43
N ASP A 234 -0.84 11.17 6.45
CA ASP A 234 -2.16 10.61 6.14
C ASP A 234 -2.03 9.40 5.19
N ARG A 235 -0.97 9.35 4.37
CA ARG A 235 -0.73 8.24 3.43
C ARG A 235 -0.04 7.03 4.06
N TYR A 236 0.88 7.26 4.99
CA TYR A 236 1.71 6.21 5.57
C TYR A 236 1.52 6.17 7.07
N VAL A 237 0.64 5.26 7.51
CA VAL A 237 0.38 4.98 8.92
C VAL A 237 0.94 3.60 9.24
N ILE A 238 2.22 3.56 9.59
CA ILE A 238 2.99 2.33 9.75
C ILE A 238 3.54 2.33 11.17
N PRO A 239 3.04 1.46 12.07
CA PRO A 239 3.64 1.34 13.38
C PRO A 239 5.00 0.64 13.25
N SER A 240 5.90 0.87 14.20
CA SER A 240 7.14 0.12 14.29
C SER A 240 6.84 -1.35 14.62
N ALA A 241 7.66 -2.27 14.11
CA ALA A 241 7.62 -3.63 14.60
C ALA A 241 8.21 -3.67 16.01
N HIS A 242 7.47 -4.29 16.93
CA HIS A 242 7.96 -4.61 18.26
C HIS A 242 8.97 -5.76 18.17
N ALA A 243 10.20 -5.45 17.74
CA ALA A 243 11.28 -6.43 17.59
C ALA A 243 11.58 -7.17 18.91
N GLU A 244 11.26 -6.57 20.05
CA GLU A 244 11.30 -7.21 21.37
C GLU A 244 10.37 -8.43 21.51
N VAL A 245 9.28 -8.48 20.73
CA VAL A 245 8.35 -9.62 20.67
C VAL A 245 8.86 -10.69 19.68
N GLY A 246 9.61 -10.29 18.65
CA GLY A 246 10.19 -11.18 17.63
C GLY A 246 11.58 -11.73 17.97
N LYS A 247 12.16 -11.32 19.11
CA LYS A 247 13.52 -11.67 19.52
C LYS A 247 13.78 -13.17 19.62
N GLU A 248 12.74 -13.98 19.85
CA GLU A 248 12.83 -15.44 19.87
C GLU A 248 13.04 -16.05 18.45
N LEU A 249 12.69 -15.34 17.37
CA LEU A 249 12.89 -15.78 15.99
C LEU A 249 14.24 -15.35 15.41
N GLU A 250 14.81 -14.22 15.86
CA GLU A 250 16.14 -13.75 15.40
C GLU A 250 17.29 -14.60 15.95
N ASP A 251 17.12 -15.27 17.10
CA ASP A 251 18.07 -16.25 17.62
C ASP A 251 18.19 -17.52 16.72
N LEU A 252 17.36 -17.65 15.67
CA LEU A 252 17.45 -18.67 14.62
C LEU A 252 18.19 -18.19 13.35
N ALA A 253 18.62 -16.92 13.28
CA ALA A 253 19.38 -16.42 12.13
C ALA A 253 20.79 -17.06 12.09
N CYS A 254 20.93 -18.04 11.20
CA CYS A 254 22.14 -18.82 11.03
C CYS A 254 23.25 -17.99 10.36
N SER A 255 24.44 -17.97 10.97
CA SER A 255 25.67 -17.25 10.58
C SER A 255 26.28 -17.72 9.24
N LEU A 256 25.60 -17.44 8.13
CA LEU A 256 25.98 -17.94 6.80
C LEU A 256 26.06 -16.85 5.71
N ASP A 257 26.32 -15.59 6.07
CA ASP A 257 26.42 -14.49 5.11
C ASP A 257 27.78 -14.39 4.38
N GLY A 258 28.65 -15.40 4.53
CA GLY A 258 29.95 -15.46 3.87
C GLY A 258 30.10 -16.68 2.95
N VAL A 259 30.76 -16.48 1.79
CA VAL A 259 31.29 -17.60 1.01
C VAL A 259 32.34 -18.32 1.88
N GLY A 260 32.14 -19.60 2.18
CA GLY A 260 32.95 -20.39 3.10
C GLY A 260 32.43 -20.50 4.54
N GLY A 261 31.21 -20.02 4.84
CA GLY A 261 30.60 -20.11 6.18
C GLY A 261 30.42 -21.55 6.70
N VAL A 262 30.47 -21.70 8.03
CA VAL A 262 30.31 -22.98 8.74
C VAL A 262 28.95 -23.61 8.42
N GLY A 263 28.97 -24.61 7.54
CA GLY A 263 27.78 -25.26 6.98
C GLY A 263 27.92 -25.63 5.50
N GLN A 264 28.89 -25.02 4.78
CA GLN A 264 29.15 -25.36 3.37
C GLN A 264 29.87 -26.70 3.17
N PHE A 265 30.49 -27.28 4.20
CA PHE A 265 31.12 -28.61 4.16
C PHE A 265 30.89 -29.38 5.46
N PRO A 266 30.76 -30.73 5.42
CA PRO A 266 30.61 -31.52 6.63
C PRO A 266 31.96 -31.55 7.37
N GLY A 267 32.05 -30.85 8.52
CA GLY A 267 33.21 -30.92 9.43
C GLY A 267 33.78 -29.60 9.98
N GLY A 268 33.18 -28.44 9.73
CA GLY A 268 33.69 -27.17 10.26
C GLY A 268 33.36 -26.94 11.75
N ALA A 269 34.37 -26.87 12.61
CA ALA A 269 34.20 -26.51 14.02
C ALA A 269 33.80 -25.02 14.20
N PRO A 270 32.98 -24.67 15.21
CA PRO A 270 32.52 -23.31 15.41
C PRO A 270 33.67 -22.37 15.85
N ALA A 271 33.77 -21.22 15.20
CA ALA A 271 34.70 -20.15 15.61
C ALA A 271 34.23 -19.51 16.93
N ALA A 272 35.15 -19.29 17.87
CA ALA A 272 34.88 -18.88 19.26
C ALA A 272 34.38 -17.43 19.47
N ASN A 273 33.94 -16.72 18.42
CA ASN A 273 33.47 -15.33 18.49
C ASN A 273 32.21 -15.12 17.64
N ILE A 274 31.14 -15.83 17.98
CA ILE A 274 29.82 -15.56 17.41
C ILE A 274 29.28 -14.29 18.08
N LYS A 275 29.45 -13.14 17.42
CA LYS A 275 28.70 -11.93 17.76
C LYS A 275 27.22 -12.23 17.53
N ARG A 276 26.37 -11.84 18.48
CA ARG A 276 24.91 -11.95 18.35
C ARG A 276 24.47 -11.32 17.02
N PRO A 277 23.62 -11.99 16.22
CA PRO A 277 23.07 -11.38 15.02
C PRO A 277 22.38 -10.07 15.41
N GLN A 278 22.76 -8.97 14.77
CA GLN A 278 22.07 -7.70 14.94
C GLN A 278 20.86 -7.65 13.99
N PRO A 279 19.76 -6.99 14.39
CA PRO A 279 18.61 -6.82 13.51
C PRO A 279 19.05 -6.17 12.20
N VAL A 280 18.62 -6.72 11.05
CA VAL A 280 18.96 -6.19 9.73
C VAL A 280 18.56 -4.71 9.61
N ALA A 281 17.48 -4.32 10.28
CA ALA A 281 17.03 -2.93 10.39
C ALA A 281 18.03 -2.04 11.18
N ALA A 282 18.58 -2.54 12.28
CA ALA A 282 19.56 -1.82 13.10
C ALA A 282 20.92 -1.69 12.40
N GLU A 283 21.38 -2.76 11.73
CA GLU A 283 22.59 -2.70 10.89
C GLU A 283 22.43 -1.72 9.74
N SER A 284 21.27 -1.74 9.07
CA SER A 284 20.97 -0.80 7.98
C SER A 284 20.95 0.64 8.50
N PHE A 285 20.26 0.93 9.59
CA PHE A 285 20.11 2.29 10.11
C PHE A 285 21.43 2.86 10.66
N HIS A 286 22.21 2.08 11.42
CA HIS A 286 23.50 2.53 11.94
C HIS A 286 24.60 2.59 10.86
N ALA A 287 24.58 1.68 9.87
CA ALA A 287 25.46 1.78 8.70
C ALA A 287 25.15 3.02 7.84
N LEU A 288 23.91 3.52 7.88
CA LEU A 288 23.50 4.75 7.20
C LEU A 288 23.91 6.01 7.97
N GLN A 289 23.83 6.01 9.30
CA GLN A 289 24.33 7.12 10.14
C GLN A 289 25.83 7.38 9.95
N GLY A 290 26.65 6.33 9.79
CA GLY A 290 28.09 6.48 9.56
C GLY A 290 28.46 7.03 8.17
N ARG A 291 27.53 7.01 7.22
CA ARG A 291 27.77 7.43 5.82
C ARG A 291 27.41 8.90 5.55
N ASP A 292 26.65 9.55 6.43
CA ASP A 292 26.31 10.98 6.32
C ASP A 292 27.54 11.91 6.46
N HIS A 293 28.67 11.39 6.95
CA HIS A 293 29.93 12.13 7.05
C HIS A 293 30.87 12.00 5.85
N LEU A 294 30.52 11.20 4.82
CA LEU A 294 31.32 11.11 3.60
C LEU A 294 30.92 12.20 2.60
N ARG A 295 31.15 13.45 2.99
CA ARG A 295 31.26 14.58 2.08
C ARG A 295 32.74 14.86 1.84
N SER A 296 33.10 14.93 0.56
CA SER A 296 34.41 15.25 -0.04
C SER A 296 35.37 14.07 -0.29
N ASP A 297 35.26 13.49 -1.49
CA ASP A 297 36.36 13.61 -2.45
C ASP A 297 35.85 13.37 -3.87
N ALA A 298 36.00 14.38 -4.73
CA ALA A 298 35.50 14.40 -6.11
C ALA A 298 36.44 13.66 -7.10
N SER A 299 37.16 12.64 -6.63
CA SER A 299 38.21 11.95 -7.40
C SER A 299 38.23 10.43 -7.27
N ALA A 300 37.28 9.82 -6.54
CA ALA A 300 37.19 8.36 -6.45
C ALA A 300 36.40 7.77 -7.63
N PRO A 301 36.87 6.68 -8.27
CA PRO A 301 36.16 6.03 -9.37
C PRO A 301 34.82 5.46 -8.89
N VAL A 302 33.77 5.73 -9.65
CA VAL A 302 32.40 5.30 -9.38
C VAL A 302 32.33 3.77 -9.51
N SER A 303 31.97 3.09 -8.42
CA SER A 303 31.65 1.65 -8.45
C SER A 303 30.39 1.43 -9.31
N PRO A 304 30.35 0.42 -10.20
CA PRO A 304 29.21 0.15 -11.08
C PRO A 304 27.95 -0.33 -10.33
N ASP A 305 28.07 -0.66 -9.04
CA ASP A 305 26.97 -1.17 -8.23
C ASP A 305 26.25 -0.02 -7.50
N LEU A 306 25.43 0.74 -8.23
CA LEU A 306 24.45 1.64 -7.63
C LEU A 306 23.31 0.81 -7.00
N ASN A 307 23.57 0.26 -5.81
CA ASN A 307 22.60 -0.51 -5.06
C ASN A 307 21.71 0.44 -4.23
N LEU A 308 20.56 0.82 -4.81
CA LEU A 308 19.49 1.56 -4.15
C LEU A 308 18.85 0.92 -2.89
N PRO A 309 18.99 -0.38 -2.54
CA PRO A 309 18.50 -0.91 -1.26
C PRO A 309 18.98 -0.19 0.01
N HIS A 310 20.05 0.61 -0.06
CA HIS A 310 20.61 1.34 1.08
C HIS A 310 20.40 2.85 1.02
N TRP A 311 19.42 3.35 0.27
CA TRP A 311 19.13 4.78 0.27
C TRP A 311 18.24 5.16 1.46
N ASN A 312 18.73 6.08 2.30
CA ASN A 312 18.09 6.56 3.53
C ASN A 312 17.09 7.72 3.29
N GLY A 313 16.79 8.06 2.04
CA GLY A 313 15.88 9.15 1.70
C GLY A 313 16.48 10.56 1.81
N THR A 314 17.74 10.70 2.23
CA THR A 314 18.47 11.98 2.21
C THR A 314 19.45 12.04 1.03
N GLY A 315 19.51 13.20 0.37
CA GLY A 315 20.38 13.42 -0.80
C GLY A 315 19.78 12.98 -2.16
N VAL A 316 20.29 13.59 -3.24
CA VAL A 316 19.92 13.23 -4.63
C VAL A 316 20.77 12.04 -5.06
N PRO A 317 20.19 10.94 -5.59
CA PRO A 317 20.96 9.82 -6.12
C PRO A 317 21.99 10.30 -7.17
N LEU A 318 23.23 9.80 -7.07
CA LEU A 318 24.29 10.10 -8.04
C LEU A 318 23.80 9.80 -9.46
N GLY A 319 23.77 10.84 -10.32
CA GLY A 319 23.37 10.72 -11.73
C GLY A 319 22.10 11.49 -12.14
N ILE A 320 21.35 12.08 -11.20
CA ILE A 320 20.21 12.95 -11.53
C ILE A 320 20.67 14.42 -11.52
N PRO A 321 20.52 15.19 -12.61
CA PRO A 321 20.87 16.60 -12.62
C PRO A 321 20.02 17.37 -11.60
N LYS A 322 20.66 18.18 -10.75
CA LYS A 322 19.96 19.17 -9.94
C LYS A 322 19.34 20.20 -10.90
N VAL A 323 18.02 20.17 -11.06
CA VAL A 323 17.30 21.37 -11.52
C VAL A 323 17.45 22.38 -10.38
N ARG A 324 18.28 23.41 -10.58
CA ARG A 324 18.33 24.55 -9.66
C ARG A 324 16.92 25.09 -9.53
N ALA A 325 16.42 25.20 -8.30
CA ALA A 325 15.32 26.10 -8.02
C ALA A 325 15.72 27.48 -8.58
N ARG A 326 14.85 28.08 -9.39
CA ARG A 326 14.99 29.49 -9.75
C ARG A 326 14.70 30.29 -8.49
N ASP A 327 15.74 30.78 -7.85
CA ASP A 327 15.65 31.93 -6.96
C ASP A 327 15.72 33.17 -7.86
N GLU A 328 14.68 34.02 -7.78
CA GLU A 328 14.54 35.41 -8.29
C GLU A 328 15.11 35.77 -9.69
#